data_AF-A0A970E2B7-F1
#
_entry.id   AF-A0A970E2B7-F1
#
_cell.length_a   1.000
_cell.length_b   1.000
_cell.length_c   1.000
_cell.angle_alpha   90.00
_cell.angle_beta   90.00
_cell.angle_gamma   90.00
#
_symmetry.space_group_name_H-M   'P 1'
#
loop_
_entity.id
_entity.type
_entity.pdbx_description
1 polymer ?
#
loop_
_entity_poly.entity_id
_entity_poly.type
_entity_poly.pdbx_seq_one_letter_code
_entity_poly.pdbx_strand_id
1 'polypeptide(L)'
;MDYDLFPAFAANLKALSVCKQERILVAASGGPDSMALLHLFWRWNARNVGVFHLNHGFRQTAARDAAFVRDYCRERNIPVEIQEYDINRYLAASGESKQQGARKIRYQLLKNYAEACGYHRIALGHHGDDQAETVLMRLLRGAGLHGLGGIPMQRGMFIRPLLNVYKEEILRYCQAFAVPYVEDETNFEPVYLRNKVRQELLPLLAAEYNPEIVPQLVQLADLAREDELELQARAEGLCRQHARWQRGQLTYPRDRFLGLSTAMQRRVLRRLLELYRGHLRQISYTHVEQWRRHIQDTPSFQLTLPQVQVSGNVDYIYVGTFSGEPWAPEELSIPGQVQVGGFTLRAELWEREQLPPRTADCEDFDLAELKPPLVVRTRREGDRLRPFGGKGTKKVKDLLIDARIPVQVRDVLPLVCDEEGILWIPGVRRSDRAALSDATQMVLRLTNVSHS
;
A
#
# COMPACT_ATOMS: atom_id res chain seq x y z
N MET A 1 -37.80 13.20 -25.94
CA MET A 1 -38.15 12.90 -24.54
C MET A 1 -37.07 13.55 -23.70
N ASP A 2 -37.34 14.69 -23.07
CA ASP A 2 -36.33 15.53 -22.41
C ASP A 2 -35.74 14.90 -21.14
N TYR A 3 -36.14 13.67 -20.79
CA TYR A 3 -35.77 12.97 -19.56
C TYR A 3 -35.27 11.53 -19.80
N ASP A 4 -34.82 11.20 -21.02
CA ASP A 4 -34.21 9.89 -21.30
C ASP A 4 -32.75 9.84 -20.82
N LEU A 5 -32.47 9.05 -19.79
CA LEU A 5 -31.13 8.82 -19.24
C LEU A 5 -30.25 7.92 -20.11
N PHE A 6 -30.82 7.26 -21.13
CA PHE A 6 -30.10 6.27 -21.94
C PHE A 6 -28.83 6.81 -22.63
N PRO A 7 -28.79 8.03 -23.21
CA PRO A 7 -27.57 8.56 -23.83
C PRO A 7 -26.43 8.73 -22.82
N ALA A 8 -26.72 9.32 -21.65
CA ALA A 8 -25.74 9.50 -20.58
C ALA A 8 -25.25 8.14 -20.03
N PHE A 9 -26.18 7.22 -19.79
CA PHE A 9 -25.87 5.85 -19.38
C PHE A 9 -24.95 5.12 -20.38
N ALA A 10 -25.26 5.19 -21.68
CA ALA A 10 -24.46 4.55 -22.72
C ALA A 10 -23.04 5.16 -22.81
N ALA A 11 -22.92 6.48 -22.67
CA ALA A 11 -21.63 7.16 -22.62
C ALA A 11 -20.81 6.71 -21.40
N ASN A 12 -21.44 6.59 -20.24
CA ASN A 12 -20.79 6.11 -19.01
C ASN A 12 -20.32 4.66 -19.13
N LEU A 13 -21.11 3.77 -19.74
CA LEU A 13 -20.66 2.39 -20.01
C LEU A 13 -19.45 2.33 -20.94
N LYS A 14 -19.41 3.21 -21.96
CA LYS A 14 -18.24 3.34 -22.85
C LYS A 14 -17.00 3.79 -22.07
N ALA A 15 -17.13 4.79 -21.21
CA ALA A 15 -16.03 5.27 -20.35
C ALA A 15 -15.52 4.17 -19.40
N LEU A 16 -16.41 3.30 -18.92
CA LEU A 16 -16.09 2.13 -18.09
C LEU A 16 -15.53 0.93 -18.90
N SER A 17 -15.40 1.08 -20.22
CA SER A 17 -15.02 -0.01 -21.14
C SER A 17 -15.89 -1.26 -21.00
N VAL A 18 -17.20 -1.08 -20.73
CA VAL A 18 -18.18 -2.17 -20.62
C VAL A 18 -18.77 -2.45 -22.00
N CYS A 19 -18.61 -3.68 -22.49
CA CYS A 19 -19.11 -4.06 -23.82
C CYS A 19 -20.37 -4.94 -23.76
N LYS A 20 -21.12 -5.04 -24.87
CA LYS A 20 -22.37 -5.83 -24.92
C LYS A 20 -22.16 -7.34 -24.73
N GLN A 21 -20.94 -7.85 -24.84
CA GLN A 21 -20.64 -9.27 -24.61
C GLN A 21 -20.53 -9.59 -23.12
N GLU A 22 -20.28 -8.60 -22.26
CA GLU A 22 -20.21 -8.77 -20.82
C GLU A 22 -21.60 -9.07 -20.23
N ARG A 23 -21.63 -10.04 -19.31
CA ARG A 23 -22.77 -10.33 -18.44
C ARG A 23 -22.74 -9.43 -17.21
N ILE A 24 -23.83 -8.70 -16.98
CA ILE A 24 -23.96 -7.71 -15.91
C ILE A 24 -24.96 -8.20 -14.87
N LEU A 25 -24.54 -8.22 -13.61
CA LEU A 25 -25.41 -8.45 -12.47
C LEU A 25 -25.84 -7.11 -11.86
N VAL A 26 -27.13 -6.77 -11.90
CA VAL A 26 -27.66 -5.54 -11.30
C VAL A 26 -28.09 -5.85 -9.86
N ALA A 27 -27.54 -5.10 -8.90
CA ALA A 27 -28.03 -5.16 -7.52
C ALA A 27 -29.30 -4.31 -7.39
N ALA A 28 -30.46 -4.98 -7.30
CA ALA A 28 -31.76 -4.32 -7.23
C ALA A 28 -32.29 -4.31 -5.79
N SER A 29 -32.52 -3.14 -5.21
CA SER A 29 -33.19 -3.02 -3.90
C SER A 29 -34.70 -2.91 -4.03
N GLY A 30 -35.23 -2.64 -5.23
CA GLY A 30 -36.64 -2.31 -5.47
C GLY A 30 -36.92 -0.81 -5.45
N GLY A 31 -35.98 0.00 -4.96
CA GLY A 31 -36.07 1.47 -4.98
C GLY A 31 -35.81 2.07 -6.37
N PRO A 32 -36.17 3.37 -6.57
CA PRO A 32 -36.16 4.04 -7.87
C PRO A 32 -34.80 3.99 -8.57
N ASP A 33 -33.69 4.16 -7.84
CA ASP A 33 -32.34 4.21 -8.43
C ASP A 33 -31.94 2.85 -9.03
N SER A 34 -32.29 1.79 -8.31
CA SER A 34 -31.97 0.42 -8.72
C SER A 34 -32.88 -0.07 -9.85
N MET A 35 -34.14 0.36 -9.86
CA MET A 35 -35.10 0.02 -10.90
C MET A 35 -34.83 0.80 -12.20
N ALA A 36 -34.46 2.09 -12.11
CA ALA A 36 -34.00 2.86 -13.25
C ALA A 36 -32.75 2.22 -13.88
N LEU A 37 -31.77 1.85 -13.05
CA LEU A 37 -30.57 1.15 -13.49
C LEU A 37 -30.88 -0.17 -14.20
N LEU A 38 -31.75 -1.00 -13.61
CA LEU A 38 -32.19 -2.25 -14.21
C LEU A 38 -32.87 -2.02 -15.55
N HIS A 39 -33.78 -1.05 -15.62
CA HIS A 39 -34.49 -0.70 -16.85
C HIS A 39 -33.53 -0.22 -17.95
N LEU A 40 -32.53 0.60 -17.61
CA LEU A 40 -31.49 1.05 -18.55
C LEU A 40 -30.64 -0.10 -19.09
N PHE A 41 -30.22 -1.03 -18.22
CA PHE A 41 -29.50 -2.23 -18.65
C PHE A 41 -30.35 -3.16 -19.52
N TRP A 42 -31.64 -3.32 -19.18
CA TRP A 42 -32.58 -4.08 -20.00
C TRP A 42 -32.74 -3.46 -21.40
N ARG A 43 -32.91 -2.13 -21.50
CA ARG A 43 -32.93 -1.40 -22.79
C ARG A 43 -31.62 -1.54 -23.57
N TRP A 44 -30.48 -1.59 -22.87
CA TRP A 44 -29.17 -1.63 -23.50
C TRP A 44 -28.80 -3.02 -24.04
N ASN A 45 -29.02 -4.07 -23.24
CA ASN A 45 -28.86 -5.46 -23.63
C ASN A 45 -29.57 -6.44 -22.67
N ALA A 46 -30.85 -6.69 -22.89
CA ALA A 46 -31.65 -7.61 -22.07
C ALA A 46 -31.06 -9.04 -21.94
N ARG A 47 -30.31 -9.54 -22.93
CA ARG A 47 -29.84 -10.95 -22.95
C ARG A 47 -28.74 -11.25 -21.95
N ASN A 48 -27.97 -10.24 -21.55
CA ASN A 48 -26.78 -10.40 -20.71
C ASN A 48 -26.94 -9.74 -19.33
N VAL A 49 -28.17 -9.53 -18.90
CA VAL A 49 -28.48 -8.89 -17.61
C VAL A 49 -29.08 -9.92 -16.67
N GLY A 50 -28.60 -9.96 -15.44
CA GLY A 50 -29.23 -10.67 -14.34
C GLY A 50 -29.43 -9.72 -13.16
N VAL A 51 -30.30 -10.11 -12.24
CA VAL A 51 -30.63 -9.32 -11.05
C VAL A 51 -30.28 -10.11 -9.79
N PHE A 52 -29.73 -9.41 -8.81
CA PHE A 52 -29.55 -9.92 -7.46
C PHE A 52 -30.23 -8.98 -6.47
N HIS A 53 -31.13 -9.52 -5.67
CA HIS A 53 -31.78 -8.82 -4.56
C HIS A 53 -31.40 -9.50 -3.25
N LEU A 54 -30.95 -8.70 -2.28
CA LEU A 54 -30.63 -9.17 -0.94
C LEU A 54 -31.71 -8.70 0.05
N ASN A 55 -32.49 -9.65 0.54
CA ASN A 55 -33.40 -9.42 1.64
C ASN A 55 -32.60 -9.52 2.96
N HIS A 56 -32.52 -8.41 3.66
CA HIS A 56 -31.75 -8.27 4.90
C HIS A 56 -32.50 -8.71 6.16
N GLY A 57 -33.78 -9.10 6.05
CA GLY A 57 -34.60 -9.57 7.17
C GLY A 57 -34.94 -8.49 8.21
N PHE A 58 -34.61 -7.23 7.96
CA PHE A 58 -34.84 -6.12 8.91
C PHE A 58 -36.23 -5.49 8.81
N ARG A 59 -37.01 -5.78 7.76
CA ARG A 59 -38.33 -5.16 7.51
C ARG A 59 -39.43 -6.20 7.45
N GLN A 60 -40.62 -5.82 7.91
CA GLN A 60 -41.85 -6.58 7.65
C GLN A 60 -42.24 -6.55 6.15
N THR A 61 -41.84 -5.50 5.42
CA THR A 61 -42.11 -5.32 3.98
C THR A 61 -41.09 -6.02 3.07
N ALA A 62 -40.03 -6.61 3.60
CA ALA A 62 -38.95 -7.15 2.77
C ALA A 62 -39.39 -8.27 1.82
N ALA A 63 -40.39 -9.08 2.25
CA ALA A 63 -41.00 -10.09 1.40
C ALA A 63 -41.76 -9.48 0.20
N ARG A 64 -42.40 -8.32 0.40
CA ARG A 64 -43.09 -7.56 -0.66
C ARG A 64 -42.09 -6.98 -1.65
N ASP A 65 -41.00 -6.38 -1.18
CA ASP A 65 -39.95 -5.80 -2.04
C ASP A 65 -39.29 -6.89 -2.91
N ALA A 66 -39.01 -8.05 -2.30
CA ALA A 66 -38.46 -9.20 -3.01
C ALA A 66 -39.43 -9.75 -4.07
N ALA A 67 -40.73 -9.86 -3.73
CA ALA A 67 -41.76 -10.28 -4.68
C ALA A 67 -41.89 -9.29 -5.85
N PHE A 68 -41.91 -7.99 -5.57
CA PHE A 68 -41.95 -6.93 -6.57
C PHE A 68 -40.81 -7.04 -7.59
N VAL A 69 -39.56 -7.18 -7.12
CA VAL A 69 -38.40 -7.34 -8.01
C VAL A 69 -38.49 -8.64 -8.81
N ARG A 70 -38.96 -9.73 -8.19
CA ARG A 70 -39.17 -11.02 -8.86
C ARG A 70 -40.14 -10.90 -10.02
N ASP A 71 -41.28 -10.29 -9.78
CA ASP A 71 -42.36 -10.16 -10.77
C ASP A 71 -41.92 -9.27 -11.93
N TYR A 72 -41.27 -8.13 -11.63
CA TYR A 72 -40.71 -7.24 -12.66
C TYR A 72 -39.72 -7.95 -13.59
N CYS A 73 -38.85 -8.80 -13.01
CA CYS A 73 -37.86 -9.58 -13.77
C CYS A 73 -38.51 -10.69 -14.58
N ARG A 74 -39.51 -11.38 -14.01
CA ARG A 74 -40.25 -12.48 -14.67
C ARG A 74 -40.98 -11.99 -15.92
N GLU A 75 -41.65 -10.85 -15.85
CA GLU A 75 -42.33 -10.23 -16.99
C GLU A 75 -41.39 -9.93 -18.18
N ARG A 76 -40.11 -9.68 -17.88
CA ARG A 76 -39.10 -9.26 -18.86
C ARG A 76 -38.10 -10.36 -19.22
N ASN A 77 -38.33 -11.58 -18.74
CA ASN A 77 -37.43 -12.74 -18.90
C ASN A 77 -35.99 -12.47 -18.43
N ILE A 78 -35.84 -11.75 -17.32
CA ILE A 78 -34.53 -11.45 -16.71
C ILE A 78 -34.27 -12.46 -15.59
N PRO A 79 -33.13 -13.19 -15.58
CA PRO A 79 -32.74 -14.04 -14.46
C PRO A 79 -32.63 -13.23 -13.17
N VAL A 80 -33.26 -13.71 -12.10
CA VAL A 80 -33.28 -13.03 -10.80
C VAL A 80 -32.94 -14.02 -9.68
N GLU A 81 -31.99 -13.62 -8.84
CA GLU A 81 -31.65 -14.30 -7.59
C GLU A 81 -32.11 -13.46 -6.42
N ILE A 82 -32.83 -14.09 -5.49
CA ILE A 82 -33.28 -13.46 -4.25
C ILE A 82 -32.66 -14.26 -3.12
N GLN A 83 -31.75 -13.64 -2.38
CA GLN A 83 -31.15 -14.24 -1.20
C GLN A 83 -31.69 -13.59 0.07
N GLU A 84 -31.96 -14.41 1.06
CA GLU A 84 -32.28 -13.98 2.41
C GLU A 84 -31.06 -14.24 3.29
N TYR A 85 -30.63 -13.22 4.03
CA TYR A 85 -29.49 -13.36 4.92
C TYR A 85 -29.76 -12.72 6.27
N ASP A 86 -29.70 -13.54 7.32
CA ASP A 86 -29.80 -13.07 8.71
C ASP A 86 -28.49 -12.39 9.14
N ILE A 87 -28.50 -11.06 9.04
CA ILE A 87 -27.38 -10.23 9.44
C ILE A 87 -27.15 -10.27 10.95
N ASN A 88 -28.17 -10.45 11.78
CA ASN A 88 -28.01 -10.46 13.24
C ASN A 88 -27.14 -11.64 13.68
N ARG A 89 -27.36 -12.81 13.08
CA ARG A 89 -26.53 -14.00 13.33
C ARG A 89 -25.06 -13.79 12.93
N TYR A 90 -24.80 -13.12 11.81
CA TYR A 90 -23.43 -12.80 11.36
C TYR A 90 -22.72 -11.79 12.26
N LEU A 91 -23.44 -10.76 12.73
CA LEU A 91 -22.89 -9.73 13.61
C LEU A 91 -22.52 -10.28 14.99
N ALA A 92 -23.35 -11.17 15.53
CA ALA A 92 -23.06 -11.86 16.78
C ALA A 92 -21.75 -12.68 16.74
N ALA A 93 -21.40 -13.23 15.58
CA ALA A 93 -20.19 -14.03 15.39
C ALA A 93 -18.93 -13.21 15.04
N SER A 94 -19.07 -12.00 14.48
CA SER A 94 -17.94 -11.23 13.93
C SER A 94 -17.45 -10.09 14.83
N GLY A 95 -18.27 -9.61 15.77
CA GLY A 95 -17.94 -8.46 16.62
C GLY A 95 -17.85 -7.12 15.87
N GLU A 96 -18.19 -7.09 14.57
CA GLU A 96 -18.19 -5.88 13.74
C GLU A 96 -19.41 -4.99 14.06
N SER A 97 -19.29 -3.68 13.81
CA SER A 97 -20.46 -2.80 13.92
C SER A 97 -21.54 -3.23 12.94
N LYS A 98 -22.82 -3.15 13.35
CA LYS A 98 -23.97 -3.64 12.57
C LYS A 98 -23.93 -3.21 11.10
N GLN A 99 -23.48 -1.98 10.85
CA GLN A 99 -23.44 -1.36 9.53
C GLN A 99 -22.28 -1.82 8.65
N GLN A 100 -21.07 -1.90 9.20
CA GLN A 100 -19.90 -2.31 8.44
C GLN A 100 -20.00 -3.78 8.06
N GLY A 101 -20.47 -4.63 8.98
CA GLY A 101 -20.76 -6.04 8.73
C GLY A 101 -21.84 -6.23 7.67
N ALA A 102 -22.98 -5.53 7.76
CA ALA A 102 -24.06 -5.59 6.78
C ALA A 102 -23.62 -5.17 5.37
N ARG A 103 -22.82 -4.10 5.26
CA ARG A 103 -22.28 -3.66 3.96
C ARG A 103 -21.28 -4.66 3.39
N LYS A 104 -20.38 -5.17 4.23
CA LYS A 104 -19.34 -6.14 3.84
C LYS A 104 -19.96 -7.44 3.33
N ILE A 105 -20.92 -8.01 4.07
CA ILE A 105 -21.59 -9.24 3.66
C ILE A 105 -22.38 -9.05 2.37
N ARG A 106 -23.09 -7.92 2.19
CA ARG A 106 -23.80 -7.61 0.94
C ARG A 106 -22.87 -7.66 -0.27
N TYR A 107 -21.72 -7.00 -0.18
CA TYR A 107 -20.74 -6.99 -1.27
C TYR A 107 -20.13 -8.38 -1.49
N GLN A 108 -19.92 -9.15 -0.41
CA GLN A 108 -19.38 -10.51 -0.52
C GLN A 108 -20.38 -11.46 -1.20
N LEU A 109 -21.66 -11.44 -0.83
CA LEU A 109 -22.70 -12.27 -1.43
C LEU A 109 -22.90 -11.94 -2.92
N LEU A 110 -22.98 -10.65 -3.25
CA LEU A 110 -23.04 -10.18 -4.63
C LEU A 110 -21.85 -10.69 -5.45
N LYS A 111 -20.64 -10.59 -4.89
CA LYS A 111 -19.41 -11.04 -5.55
C LYS A 111 -19.41 -12.55 -5.76
N ASN A 112 -19.71 -13.33 -4.72
CA ASN A 112 -19.73 -14.79 -4.79
C ASN A 112 -20.73 -15.28 -5.84
N TYR A 113 -21.95 -14.70 -5.86
CA TYR A 113 -22.96 -15.06 -6.85
C TYR A 113 -22.54 -14.67 -8.27
N ALA A 114 -21.98 -13.46 -8.45
CA ALA A 114 -21.50 -13.01 -9.74
C ALA A 114 -20.42 -13.95 -10.31
N GLU A 115 -19.44 -14.34 -9.49
CA GLU A 115 -18.37 -15.25 -9.88
C GLU A 115 -18.91 -16.66 -10.19
N ALA A 116 -19.76 -17.22 -9.31
CA ALA A 116 -20.33 -18.56 -9.50
C ALA A 116 -21.19 -18.68 -10.76
N CYS A 117 -21.91 -17.61 -11.13
CA CYS A 117 -22.81 -17.61 -12.28
C CYS A 117 -22.19 -17.00 -13.55
N GLY A 118 -20.91 -16.63 -13.54
CA GLY A 118 -20.19 -16.10 -14.72
C GLY A 118 -20.61 -14.69 -15.15
N TYR A 119 -20.91 -13.82 -14.20
CA TYR A 119 -21.10 -12.38 -14.44
C TYR A 119 -19.75 -11.65 -14.40
N HIS A 120 -19.55 -10.74 -15.34
CA HIS A 120 -18.30 -10.01 -15.51
C HIS A 120 -18.28 -8.75 -14.63
N ARG A 121 -19.44 -8.14 -14.42
CA ARG A 121 -19.61 -6.88 -13.65
C ARG A 121 -20.81 -6.95 -12.72
N ILE A 122 -20.74 -6.16 -11.66
CA ILE A 122 -21.85 -5.92 -10.73
C ILE A 122 -22.21 -4.43 -10.77
N ALA A 123 -23.41 -4.09 -11.22
CA ALA A 123 -23.87 -2.72 -11.29
C ALA A 123 -24.66 -2.31 -10.04
N LEU A 124 -24.31 -1.16 -9.48
CA LEU A 124 -24.95 -0.58 -8.29
C LEU A 124 -25.56 0.78 -8.65
N GLY A 125 -26.78 1.05 -8.17
CA GLY A 125 -27.53 2.29 -8.43
C GLY A 125 -27.07 3.50 -7.61
N HIS A 126 -25.76 3.68 -7.39
CA HIS A 126 -25.27 4.91 -6.76
C HIS A 126 -25.32 6.08 -7.75
N HIS A 127 -25.72 7.24 -7.27
CA HIS A 127 -25.95 8.44 -8.08
C HIS A 127 -25.16 9.68 -7.58
N GLY A 128 -25.30 10.82 -8.26
CA GLY A 128 -24.57 12.06 -7.98
C GLY A 128 -24.77 12.60 -6.57
N ASP A 129 -25.99 12.49 -6.02
CA ASP A 129 -26.26 12.90 -4.63
C ASP A 129 -25.53 11.99 -3.63
N ASP A 130 -25.46 10.66 -3.87
CA ASP A 130 -24.65 9.75 -3.04
C ASP A 130 -23.16 10.15 -3.04
N GLN A 131 -22.70 10.66 -4.19
CA GLN A 131 -21.34 11.16 -4.35
C GLN A 131 -21.13 12.43 -3.53
N ALA A 132 -22.00 13.43 -3.67
CA ALA A 132 -21.94 14.67 -2.91
C ALA A 132 -21.98 14.40 -1.39
N GLU A 133 -22.89 13.54 -0.93
CA GLU A 133 -22.95 13.09 0.47
C GLU A 133 -21.63 12.48 0.93
N THR A 134 -21.04 11.61 0.10
CA THR A 134 -19.79 10.90 0.43
C THR A 134 -18.62 11.87 0.52
N VAL A 135 -18.51 12.81 -0.41
CA VAL A 135 -17.47 13.84 -0.42
C VAL A 135 -17.57 14.70 0.83
N LEU A 136 -18.77 15.21 1.13
CA LEU A 136 -18.98 16.10 2.28
C LEU A 136 -18.70 15.37 3.61
N MET A 137 -19.17 14.13 3.76
CA MET A 137 -18.86 13.31 4.94
C MET A 137 -17.36 13.06 5.11
N ARG A 138 -16.61 12.90 4.01
CA ARG A 138 -15.16 12.68 4.06
C ARG A 138 -14.40 13.97 4.35
N LEU A 139 -14.86 15.09 3.82
CA LEU A 139 -14.33 16.42 4.15
C LEU A 139 -14.47 16.70 5.64
N LEU A 140 -15.65 16.47 6.23
CA LEU A 140 -15.90 16.63 7.67
C LEU A 140 -15.01 15.72 8.55
N ARG A 141 -14.49 14.61 8.01
CA ARG A 141 -13.58 13.68 8.71
C ARG A 141 -12.09 14.00 8.49
N GLY A 142 -11.76 15.05 7.73
CA GLY A 142 -10.38 15.42 7.44
C GLY A 142 -9.70 14.56 6.36
N ALA A 143 -10.44 14.20 5.30
CA ALA A 143 -9.86 13.47 4.17
C ALA A 143 -8.91 14.33 3.32
N GLY A 144 -7.82 13.73 2.84
CA GLY A 144 -7.01 14.29 1.76
C GLY A 144 -7.58 13.99 0.37
N LEU A 145 -6.82 14.32 -0.69
CA LEU A 145 -7.24 14.21 -2.09
C LEU A 145 -7.86 12.85 -2.45
N HIS A 146 -7.22 11.75 -2.04
CA HIS A 146 -7.76 10.40 -2.22
C HIS A 146 -9.17 10.20 -1.66
N GLY A 147 -9.46 10.78 -0.48
CA GLY A 147 -10.80 10.69 0.09
C GLY A 147 -11.78 11.65 -0.59
N LEU A 148 -11.33 12.81 -1.07
CA LEU A 148 -12.17 13.73 -1.84
C LEU A 148 -12.61 13.13 -3.18
N GLY A 149 -11.85 12.19 -3.75
CA GLY A 149 -12.26 11.42 -4.94
C GLY A 149 -13.53 10.56 -4.79
N GLY A 150 -14.20 10.62 -3.64
CA GLY A 150 -15.55 10.09 -3.45
C GLY A 150 -15.69 8.57 -3.66
N ILE A 151 -16.86 8.18 -4.12
CA ILE A 151 -17.18 6.87 -4.64
C ILE A 151 -16.58 6.75 -6.05
N PRO A 152 -15.78 5.71 -6.35
CA PRO A 152 -15.26 5.52 -7.70
C PRO A 152 -16.32 4.90 -8.62
N MET A 153 -16.32 5.30 -9.89
CA MET A 153 -17.22 4.76 -10.92
C MET A 153 -17.02 3.26 -11.13
N GLN A 154 -15.78 2.78 -10.97
CA GLN A 154 -15.41 1.36 -10.99
C GLN A 154 -14.53 0.98 -9.81
N ARG A 155 -14.76 -0.20 -9.22
CA ARG A 155 -13.84 -0.83 -8.26
C ARG A 155 -13.87 -2.35 -8.44
N GLY A 156 -12.82 -2.91 -9.03
CA GLY A 156 -12.83 -4.32 -9.45
C GLY A 156 -13.98 -4.55 -10.44
N MET A 157 -14.81 -5.57 -10.18
CA MET A 157 -16.00 -5.86 -10.99
C MET A 157 -17.21 -4.94 -10.71
N PHE A 158 -17.19 -4.15 -9.63
CA PHE A 158 -18.31 -3.28 -9.27
C PHE A 158 -18.29 -1.98 -10.09
N ILE A 159 -19.40 -1.66 -10.77
CA ILE A 159 -19.59 -0.46 -11.59
C ILE A 159 -20.78 0.37 -11.08
N ARG A 160 -20.73 1.69 -11.30
CA ARG A 160 -21.77 2.66 -10.89
C ARG A 160 -22.11 3.58 -12.08
N PRO A 161 -22.90 3.09 -13.05
CA PRO A 161 -23.14 3.82 -14.29
C PRO A 161 -23.95 5.11 -14.15
N LEU A 162 -24.58 5.35 -13.00
CA LEU A 162 -25.43 6.53 -12.74
C LEU A 162 -24.75 7.56 -11.83
N LEU A 163 -23.44 7.43 -11.57
CA LEU A 163 -22.76 8.23 -10.56
C LEU A 163 -22.71 9.74 -10.87
N ASN A 164 -22.95 10.13 -12.12
CA ASN A 164 -23.07 11.52 -12.58
C ASN A 164 -24.51 11.94 -12.92
N VAL A 165 -25.50 11.11 -12.59
CA VAL A 165 -26.94 11.39 -12.74
C VAL A 165 -27.49 11.75 -11.37
N TYR A 166 -28.40 12.71 -11.29
CA TYR A 166 -29.00 13.17 -10.03
C TYR A 166 -30.33 12.48 -9.72
N LYS A 167 -30.70 12.47 -8.44
CA LYS A 167 -31.91 11.83 -7.94
C LYS A 167 -33.17 12.30 -8.67
N GLU A 168 -33.27 13.60 -8.93
CA GLU A 168 -34.43 14.17 -9.61
C GLU A 168 -34.57 13.65 -11.05
N GLU A 169 -33.46 13.50 -11.78
CA GLU A 169 -33.46 12.95 -13.14
C GLU A 169 -33.86 11.47 -13.14
N ILE A 170 -33.44 10.70 -12.14
CA ILE A 170 -33.85 9.30 -11.95
C ILE A 170 -35.36 9.21 -11.75
N LEU A 171 -35.94 10.06 -10.89
CA LEU A 171 -37.39 10.07 -10.65
C LEU A 171 -38.17 10.45 -11.90
N ARG A 172 -37.73 11.50 -12.61
CA ARG A 172 -38.34 11.91 -13.89
C ARG A 172 -38.25 10.81 -14.95
N TYR A 173 -37.12 10.11 -15.02
CA TYR A 173 -36.95 8.95 -15.91
C TYR A 173 -37.93 7.82 -15.56
N CYS A 174 -38.03 7.45 -14.28
CA CYS A 174 -38.98 6.42 -13.84
C CYS A 174 -40.42 6.78 -14.21
N GLN A 175 -40.81 8.05 -14.04
CA GLN A 175 -42.14 8.54 -14.45
C GLN A 175 -42.32 8.49 -15.97
N ALA A 176 -41.38 9.02 -16.75
CA ALA A 176 -41.47 9.11 -18.20
C ALA A 176 -41.54 7.73 -18.90
N PHE A 177 -40.87 6.73 -18.33
CA PHE A 177 -40.83 5.36 -18.88
C PHE A 177 -41.74 4.38 -18.11
N ALA A 178 -42.57 4.88 -17.20
CA ALA A 178 -43.45 4.08 -16.33
C ALA A 178 -42.70 2.91 -15.66
N VAL A 179 -41.49 3.17 -15.17
CA VAL A 179 -40.69 2.19 -14.44
C VAL A 179 -41.24 2.12 -13.00
N PRO A 180 -41.85 1.00 -12.60
CA PRO A 180 -42.36 0.87 -11.25
C PRO A 180 -41.18 0.77 -10.27
N TYR A 181 -41.39 1.28 -9.07
CA TYR A 181 -40.46 1.14 -7.95
C TYR A 181 -41.25 1.14 -6.64
N VAL A 182 -40.62 0.62 -5.58
CA VAL A 182 -41.14 0.69 -4.22
C VAL A 182 -40.47 1.87 -3.51
N GLU A 183 -41.27 2.67 -2.81
CA GLU A 183 -40.74 3.71 -1.93
C GLU A 183 -40.25 3.10 -0.62
N ASP A 184 -39.00 3.40 -0.28
CA ASP A 184 -38.36 2.86 0.90
C ASP A 184 -38.83 3.63 2.16
N GLU A 185 -39.78 3.06 2.90
CA GLU A 185 -40.27 3.60 4.18
C GLU A 185 -39.18 3.64 5.28
N THR A 186 -38.04 2.98 5.08
CA THR A 186 -36.95 2.93 6.07
C THR A 186 -35.71 3.75 5.69
N ASN A 187 -35.85 4.78 4.85
CA ASN A 187 -34.85 5.85 4.76
C ASN A 187 -34.57 6.53 6.12
N PHE A 188 -35.35 6.20 7.15
CA PHE A 188 -35.38 6.87 8.44
C PHE A 188 -34.60 6.26 9.60
N GLU A 189 -33.83 5.17 9.47
CA GLU A 189 -32.95 4.75 10.60
C GLU A 189 -31.86 3.72 10.21
N PRO A 190 -30.61 3.75 10.73
CA PRO A 190 -29.70 4.82 11.22
C PRO A 190 -28.38 4.89 10.36
N VAL A 191 -27.51 5.91 10.36
CA VAL A 191 -26.67 6.43 11.45
C VAL A 191 -26.27 7.90 11.17
N TYR A 192 -26.80 8.76 12.03
CA TYR A 192 -26.69 10.22 12.16
C TYR A 192 -26.04 11.01 11.03
N LEU A 193 -24.76 10.82 10.73
CA LEU A 193 -24.06 11.75 9.84
C LEU A 193 -24.58 11.72 8.40
N ARG A 194 -24.81 10.54 7.80
CA ARG A 194 -25.21 10.48 6.39
C ARG A 194 -26.63 11.02 6.18
N ASN A 195 -27.54 10.65 7.06
CA ASN A 195 -28.92 11.15 7.01
C ASN A 195 -28.98 12.65 7.30
N LYS A 196 -28.25 13.14 8.32
CA LYS A 196 -28.10 14.58 8.56
C LYS A 196 -27.52 15.31 7.35
N VAL A 197 -26.52 14.73 6.70
CA VAL A 197 -25.94 15.31 5.48
C VAL A 197 -26.99 15.40 4.36
N ARG A 198 -27.75 14.34 4.13
CA ARG A 198 -28.78 14.27 3.08
C ARG A 198 -30.00 15.16 3.36
N GLN A 199 -30.53 15.13 4.57
CA GLN A 199 -31.81 15.72 4.93
C GLN A 199 -31.69 17.15 5.49
N GLU A 200 -30.55 17.50 6.09
CA GLU A 200 -30.35 18.80 6.73
C GLU A 200 -29.26 19.61 6.03
N LEU A 201 -28.02 19.11 5.98
CA LEU A 201 -26.87 19.92 5.59
C LEU A 201 -26.80 20.24 4.09
N LEU A 202 -26.97 19.25 3.20
CA LEU A 202 -26.95 19.50 1.76
C LEU A 202 -28.12 20.43 1.33
N PRO A 203 -29.37 20.21 1.79
CA PRO A 203 -30.45 21.14 1.53
C PRO A 203 -30.19 22.55 2.07
N LEU A 204 -29.64 22.68 3.29
CA LEU A 204 -29.25 23.98 3.85
C LEU A 204 -28.20 24.67 2.98
N LEU A 205 -27.16 23.95 2.55
CA LEU A 205 -26.13 24.50 1.66
C LEU A 205 -26.71 24.91 0.30
N ALA A 206 -27.63 24.12 -0.25
CA ALA A 206 -28.28 24.41 -1.53
C ALA A 206 -29.17 25.66 -1.44
N ALA A 207 -29.94 25.80 -0.35
CA ALA A 207 -30.89 26.89 -0.17
C ALA A 207 -30.21 28.21 0.23
N GLU A 208 -29.27 28.18 1.19
CA GLU A 208 -28.74 29.40 1.82
C GLU A 208 -27.40 29.86 1.24
N TYR A 209 -26.68 29.01 0.50
CA TYR A 209 -25.31 29.32 0.05
C TYR A 209 -25.14 29.17 -1.45
N ASN A 210 -25.46 28.00 -2.00
CA ASN A 210 -25.22 27.71 -3.41
C ASN A 210 -26.16 26.61 -3.92
N PRO A 211 -27.15 26.94 -4.78
CA PRO A 211 -28.04 25.97 -5.40
C PRO A 211 -27.31 24.83 -6.14
N GLU A 212 -26.12 25.11 -6.67
CA GLU A 212 -25.30 24.15 -7.43
C GLU A 212 -24.29 23.38 -6.57
N ILE A 213 -24.47 23.32 -5.24
CA ILE A 213 -23.50 22.66 -4.35
C ILE A 213 -23.35 21.16 -4.65
N VAL A 214 -24.44 20.47 -4.99
CA VAL A 214 -24.41 19.03 -5.32
C VAL A 214 -23.57 18.78 -6.59
N PRO A 215 -23.86 19.40 -7.75
CA PRO A 215 -23.03 19.22 -8.95
C PRO A 215 -21.58 19.66 -8.75
N GLN A 216 -21.32 20.72 -7.97
CA GLN A 216 -19.95 21.14 -7.67
C GLN A 216 -19.18 20.13 -6.82
N LEU A 217 -19.82 19.49 -5.84
CA LEU A 217 -19.19 18.42 -5.05
C LEU A 217 -18.89 17.17 -5.90
N VAL A 218 -19.76 16.84 -6.85
CA VAL A 218 -19.51 15.77 -7.82
C VAL A 218 -18.31 16.11 -8.71
N GLN A 219 -18.28 17.33 -9.27
CA GLN A 219 -17.15 17.81 -10.08
C GLN A 219 -15.84 17.81 -9.29
N LEU A 220 -15.85 18.26 -8.04
CA LEU A 220 -14.69 18.22 -7.14
C LEU A 220 -14.19 16.78 -6.96
N ALA A 221 -15.09 15.82 -6.78
CA ALA A 221 -14.71 14.41 -6.64
C ALA A 221 -14.05 13.87 -7.90
N ASP A 222 -14.51 14.29 -9.08
CA ASP A 222 -13.94 13.85 -10.35
C ASP A 222 -12.54 14.41 -10.55
N LEU A 223 -12.36 15.72 -10.37
CA LEU A 223 -11.04 16.38 -10.43
C LEU A 223 -10.06 15.77 -9.42
N ALA A 224 -10.48 15.64 -8.15
CA ALA A 224 -9.63 15.09 -7.10
C ALA A 224 -9.22 13.64 -7.38
N ARG A 225 -10.10 12.86 -8.01
CA ARG A 225 -9.83 11.47 -8.36
C ARG A 225 -8.84 11.35 -9.51
N GLU A 226 -8.99 12.16 -10.56
CA GLU A 226 -8.06 12.18 -11.70
C GLU A 226 -6.66 12.60 -11.26
N ASP A 227 -6.56 13.69 -10.50
CA ASP A 227 -5.29 14.15 -9.94
C ASP A 227 -4.65 13.10 -9.01
N GLU A 228 -5.44 12.45 -8.16
CA GLU A 228 -4.93 11.40 -7.29
C GLU A 228 -4.40 10.20 -8.08
N LEU A 229 -5.09 9.78 -9.15
CA LEU A 229 -4.65 8.66 -9.98
C LEU A 229 -3.32 8.96 -10.68
N GLU A 230 -3.18 10.15 -11.24
CA GLU A 230 -1.93 10.60 -11.90
C GLU A 230 -0.76 10.66 -10.89
N LEU A 231 -0.98 11.31 -9.74
CA LEU A 231 0.04 11.44 -8.71
C LEU A 231 0.42 10.10 -8.08
N GLN A 232 -0.56 9.20 -7.91
CA GLN A 232 -0.33 7.83 -7.44
C GLN A 232 0.49 7.04 -8.47
N ALA A 233 0.12 7.08 -9.76
CA ALA A 233 0.85 6.39 -10.82
C ALA A 233 2.31 6.86 -10.90
N ARG A 234 2.55 8.17 -10.76
CA ARG A 234 3.90 8.73 -10.70
C ARG A 234 4.68 8.23 -9.49
N ALA A 235 4.06 8.17 -8.31
CA ALA A 235 4.72 7.65 -7.10
C ALA A 235 5.05 6.16 -7.23
N GLU A 236 4.15 5.37 -7.82
CA GLU A 236 4.39 3.97 -8.14
C GLU A 236 5.54 3.78 -9.12
N GLY A 237 5.61 4.61 -10.17
CA GLY A 237 6.72 4.62 -11.13
C GLY A 237 8.06 4.89 -10.45
N LEU A 238 8.14 5.90 -9.59
CA LEU A 238 9.35 6.23 -8.81
C LEU A 238 9.77 5.09 -7.90
N CYS A 239 8.83 4.48 -7.16
CA CYS A 239 9.12 3.33 -6.31
C CYS A 239 9.57 2.12 -7.13
N ARG A 240 8.95 1.83 -8.28
CA ARG A 240 9.38 0.74 -9.17
C ARG A 240 10.80 0.95 -9.69
N GLN A 241 11.14 2.19 -10.05
CA GLN A 241 12.44 2.53 -10.59
C GLN A 241 13.55 2.44 -9.53
N HIS A 242 13.29 2.92 -8.31
CA HIS A 242 14.35 3.17 -7.32
C HIS A 242 14.29 2.31 -6.06
N ALA A 243 13.14 1.73 -5.70
CA ALA A 243 13.05 0.91 -4.50
C ALA A 243 13.67 -0.48 -4.75
N ARG A 244 14.42 -1.00 -3.79
CA ARG A 244 15.06 -2.33 -3.87
C ARG A 244 14.85 -3.10 -2.58
N TRP A 245 14.75 -4.42 -2.69
CA TRP A 245 14.74 -5.30 -1.52
C TRP A 245 16.17 -5.73 -1.18
N GLN A 246 16.59 -5.52 0.06
CA GLN A 246 17.90 -5.92 0.56
C GLN A 246 17.76 -6.39 2.01
N ARG A 247 18.17 -7.64 2.29
CA ARG A 247 18.26 -8.21 3.66
C ARG A 247 17.00 -7.95 4.52
N GLY A 248 15.83 -8.29 3.96
CA GLY A 248 14.55 -8.14 4.64
C GLY A 248 13.98 -6.73 4.68
N GLN A 249 14.67 -5.73 4.12
CA GLN A 249 14.22 -4.34 4.08
C GLN A 249 13.96 -3.86 2.66
N LEU A 250 13.06 -2.88 2.54
CA LEU A 250 12.90 -2.09 1.34
C LEU A 250 13.76 -0.82 1.45
N THR A 251 14.63 -0.58 0.48
CA THR A 251 15.55 0.57 0.42
C THR A 251 15.12 1.55 -0.66
N TYR A 252 15.35 2.85 -0.45
CA TYR A 252 15.09 3.90 -1.43
C TYR A 252 16.17 5.00 -1.35
N PRO A 253 16.78 5.45 -2.47
CA PRO A 253 17.81 6.47 -2.47
C PRO A 253 17.33 7.82 -1.90
N ARG A 254 18.06 8.34 -0.91
CA ARG A 254 17.68 9.56 -0.18
C ARG A 254 17.80 10.81 -1.04
N ASP A 255 18.83 10.91 -1.87
CA ASP A 255 19.01 12.00 -2.83
C ASP A 255 17.80 12.15 -3.77
N ARG A 256 17.32 11.03 -4.31
CA ARG A 256 16.14 10.98 -5.18
C ARG A 256 14.88 11.40 -4.45
N PHE A 257 14.74 11.01 -3.17
CA PHE A 257 13.62 11.42 -2.34
C PHE A 257 13.63 12.92 -2.03
N LEU A 258 14.81 13.46 -1.66
CA LEU A 258 14.97 14.87 -1.32
C LEU A 258 14.73 15.79 -2.53
N GLY A 259 14.99 15.32 -3.75
CA GLY A 259 14.67 16.04 -4.99
C GLY A 259 13.17 16.08 -5.34
N LEU A 260 12.30 15.39 -4.61
CA LEU A 260 10.85 15.38 -4.86
C LEU A 260 10.15 16.57 -4.19
N SER A 261 9.04 17.02 -4.78
CA SER A 261 8.12 17.94 -4.10
C SER A 261 7.53 17.30 -2.84
N THR A 262 7.11 18.11 -1.87
CA THR A 262 6.51 17.62 -0.61
C THR A 262 5.32 16.68 -0.85
N ALA A 263 4.49 16.97 -1.85
CA ALA A 263 3.37 16.13 -2.23
C ALA A 263 3.81 14.73 -2.71
N MET A 264 4.89 14.65 -3.49
CA MET A 264 5.45 13.39 -3.97
C MET A 264 6.23 12.65 -2.88
N GLN A 265 6.93 13.36 -1.99
CA GLN A 265 7.57 12.75 -0.82
C GLN A 265 6.56 11.97 0.02
N ARG A 266 5.43 12.60 0.38
CA ARG A 266 4.35 11.94 1.14
C ARG A 266 3.83 10.68 0.46
N ARG A 267 3.65 10.74 -0.87
CA ARG A 267 3.14 9.60 -1.66
C ARG A 267 4.17 8.47 -1.76
N VAL A 268 5.44 8.79 -2.01
CA VAL A 268 6.52 7.80 -2.02
C VAL A 268 6.64 7.11 -0.66
N LEU A 269 6.64 7.85 0.46
CA LEU A 269 6.67 7.24 1.79
C LEU A 269 5.50 6.29 2.04
N ARG A 270 4.27 6.72 1.71
CA ARG A 270 3.09 5.87 1.80
C ARG A 270 3.24 4.64 0.91
N ARG A 271 3.73 4.79 -0.32
CA ARG A 271 3.91 3.67 -1.24
C ARG A 271 4.96 2.67 -0.75
N LEU A 272 6.07 3.13 -0.17
CA LEU A 272 7.08 2.25 0.43
C LEU A 272 6.50 1.43 1.60
N LEU A 273 5.69 2.05 2.46
CA LEU A 273 5.00 1.35 3.55
C LEU A 273 4.00 0.31 3.04
N GLU A 274 3.27 0.64 1.97
CA GLU A 274 2.32 -0.27 1.35
C GLU A 274 3.04 -1.45 0.67
N LEU A 275 4.15 -1.21 -0.03
CA LEU A 275 4.96 -2.28 -0.62
C LEU A 275 5.52 -3.25 0.42
N TYR A 276 5.89 -2.73 1.60
CA TYR A 276 6.42 -3.56 2.69
C TYR A 276 5.33 -4.29 3.49
N ARG A 277 4.23 -3.61 3.86
CA ARG A 277 3.18 -4.16 4.74
C ARG A 277 1.99 -4.76 4.00
N GLY A 278 1.81 -4.46 2.71
CA GLY A 278 0.61 -4.74 1.93
C GLY A 278 -0.58 -3.82 2.22
N HIS A 279 -0.51 -2.92 3.22
CA HIS A 279 -1.59 -1.98 3.55
C HIS A 279 -1.12 -0.78 4.38
N LEU A 280 -1.95 0.28 4.42
CA LEU A 280 -1.70 1.51 5.19
C LEU A 280 -2.58 1.67 6.44
N ARG A 281 -3.15 0.58 6.96
CA ARG A 281 -3.96 0.64 8.20
C ARG A 281 -3.13 1.22 9.35
N GLN A 282 -3.76 2.08 10.14
CA GLN A 282 -3.18 2.80 11.29
C GLN A 282 -2.07 3.82 10.95
N ILE A 283 -1.73 4.03 9.68
CA ILE A 283 -0.79 5.08 9.26
C ILE A 283 -1.55 6.39 9.05
N SER A 284 -1.34 7.35 9.96
CA SER A 284 -1.93 8.69 9.90
C SER A 284 -1.07 9.65 9.07
N TYR A 285 -1.61 10.85 8.83
CA TYR A 285 -0.85 11.97 8.26
C TYR A 285 0.36 12.34 9.15
N THR A 286 0.19 12.35 10.46
CA THR A 286 1.25 12.73 11.42
C THR A 286 2.43 11.76 11.36
N HIS A 287 2.18 10.45 11.23
CA HIS A 287 3.24 9.45 11.06
C HIS A 287 4.06 9.70 9.79
N VAL A 288 3.41 10.00 8.66
CA VAL A 288 4.08 10.28 7.39
C VAL A 288 4.89 11.57 7.46
N GLU A 289 4.34 12.64 8.05
CA GLU A 289 5.06 13.91 8.18
C GLU A 289 6.23 13.83 9.15
N GLN A 290 6.08 13.12 10.27
CA GLN A 290 7.17 12.91 11.20
C GLN A 290 8.33 12.20 10.49
N TRP A 291 8.05 11.10 9.80
CA TRP A 291 9.08 10.38 9.04
C TRP A 291 9.71 11.23 7.94
N ARG A 292 8.91 11.99 7.18
CA ARG A 292 9.40 12.91 6.14
C ARG A 292 10.36 13.95 6.69
N ARG A 293 10.03 14.58 7.84
CA ARG A 293 10.89 15.56 8.50
C ARG A 293 12.20 14.95 8.98
N HIS A 294 12.19 13.77 9.60
CA HIS A 294 13.43 13.08 9.98
C HIS A 294 14.37 12.82 8.79
N ILE A 295 13.82 12.45 7.62
CA ILE A 295 14.60 12.29 6.38
C ILE A 295 15.20 13.62 5.90
N GLN A 296 14.61 14.76 6.22
CA GLN A 296 15.16 16.07 5.85
C GLN A 296 16.20 16.55 6.86
N ASP A 297 15.87 16.47 8.15
CA ASP A 297 16.58 17.19 9.20
C ASP A 297 17.79 16.42 9.73
N THR A 298 17.81 15.09 9.62
CA THR A 298 18.82 14.26 10.27
C THR A 298 19.56 13.34 9.29
N PRO A 299 20.90 13.34 9.25
CA PRO A 299 21.66 12.50 8.33
C PRO A 299 21.51 11.00 8.65
N SER A 300 21.18 10.65 9.90
CA SER A 300 20.88 9.28 10.29
C SER A 300 19.75 9.28 11.32
N PHE A 301 18.77 8.39 11.17
CA PHE A 301 17.66 8.25 12.13
C PHE A 301 17.09 6.84 12.14
N GLN A 302 16.35 6.53 13.20
CA GLN A 302 15.49 5.36 13.31
C GLN A 302 14.20 5.79 13.98
N LEU A 303 13.07 5.32 13.45
CA LEU A 303 11.74 5.66 13.91
C LEU A 303 10.88 4.40 13.90
N THR A 304 10.05 4.24 14.93
CA THR A 304 9.03 3.19 14.97
C THR A 304 7.69 3.80 14.58
N LEU A 305 7.15 3.34 13.45
CA LEU A 305 5.79 3.61 13.03
C LEU A 305 4.88 2.44 13.45
N PRO A 306 3.54 2.59 13.41
CA PRO A 306 2.63 1.51 13.74
C PRO A 306 2.93 0.24 12.93
N GLN A 307 3.39 -0.80 13.63
CA GLN A 307 3.71 -2.13 13.10
C GLN A 307 4.85 -2.16 12.06
N VAL A 308 5.70 -1.13 12.00
CA VAL A 308 6.86 -1.11 11.07
C VAL A 308 7.96 -0.18 11.57
N GLN A 309 9.21 -0.62 11.46
CA GLN A 309 10.36 0.25 11.69
C GLN A 309 10.81 0.90 10.39
N VAL A 310 11.22 2.16 10.47
CA VAL A 310 11.82 2.90 9.36
C VAL A 310 13.09 3.59 9.83
N SER A 311 14.03 3.76 8.92
CA SER A 311 15.29 4.42 9.23
C SER A 311 15.87 5.09 7.99
N GLY A 312 16.96 5.81 8.16
CA GLY A 312 17.71 6.38 7.06
C GLY A 312 19.14 6.68 7.46
N ASN A 313 20.02 6.70 6.47
CA ASN A 313 21.36 7.27 6.54
C ASN A 313 21.52 8.36 5.46
N VAL A 314 22.75 8.78 5.19
CA VAL A 314 23.03 9.85 4.22
C VAL A 314 22.59 9.48 2.81
N ASP A 315 22.63 8.18 2.47
CA ASP A 315 22.48 7.70 1.10
C ASP A 315 21.09 7.07 0.85
N TYR A 316 20.48 6.44 1.85
CA TYR A 316 19.27 5.64 1.70
C TYR A 316 18.26 5.82 2.85
N ILE A 317 16.99 5.59 2.50
CA ILE A 317 15.85 5.38 3.40
C ILE A 317 15.57 3.87 3.44
N TYR A 318 15.29 3.33 4.62
CA TYR A 318 14.99 1.93 4.83
C TYR A 318 13.60 1.77 5.46
N VAL A 319 12.86 0.77 5.00
CA VAL A 319 11.56 0.35 5.54
C VAL A 319 11.62 -1.11 5.90
N GLY A 320 11.22 -1.42 7.12
CA GLY A 320 11.22 -2.78 7.65
C GLY A 320 12.35 -3.05 8.63
N THR A 321 12.35 -4.27 9.14
CA THR A 321 13.38 -4.75 10.06
C THR A 321 14.52 -5.36 9.27
N PHE A 322 15.74 -4.95 9.59
CA PHE A 322 16.93 -5.59 9.04
C PHE A 322 17.01 -7.03 9.54
N SER A 323 17.03 -7.99 8.62
CA SER A 323 17.15 -9.42 8.94
C SER A 323 18.62 -9.85 8.86
N GLY A 324 19.45 -9.37 9.77
CA GLY A 324 20.77 -9.95 10.03
C GLY A 324 20.66 -10.91 11.19
N GLU A 325 20.95 -12.19 10.97
CA GLU A 325 20.99 -13.14 12.07
C GLU A 325 22.22 -12.85 12.95
N PRO A 326 22.06 -12.74 14.29
CA PRO A 326 23.18 -12.80 15.19
C PRO A 326 23.93 -14.11 14.95
N TRP A 327 25.25 -14.06 14.92
CA TRP A 327 26.10 -15.20 14.68
C TRP A 327 27.20 -15.27 15.74
N ALA A 328 27.60 -16.48 16.09
CA ALA A 328 28.63 -16.73 17.09
C ALA A 328 30.02 -16.56 16.47
N PRO A 329 31.03 -16.09 17.22
CA PRO A 329 32.40 -16.04 16.74
C PRO A 329 32.87 -17.40 16.21
N GLU A 330 33.54 -17.39 15.06
CA GLU A 330 34.11 -18.60 14.46
C GLU A 330 35.59 -18.38 14.12
N GLU A 331 36.35 -19.46 14.16
CA GLU A 331 37.75 -19.45 13.78
C GLU A 331 37.90 -19.48 12.25
N LEU A 332 38.76 -18.61 11.72
CA LEU A 332 39.14 -18.60 10.31
C LEU A 332 40.44 -19.38 10.13
N SER A 333 40.35 -20.56 9.55
CA SER A 333 41.51 -21.38 9.22
C SER A 333 42.43 -20.68 8.20
N ILE A 334 43.74 -20.84 8.36
CA ILE A 334 44.77 -20.35 7.42
C ILE A 334 45.55 -21.55 6.85
N PRO A 335 45.51 -21.80 5.54
CA PRO A 335 44.57 -21.26 4.56
C PRO A 335 43.15 -21.83 4.77
N GLY A 336 42.12 -21.13 4.32
CA GLY A 336 40.74 -21.60 4.51
C GLY A 336 39.70 -20.52 4.26
N GLN A 337 38.46 -20.82 4.65
CA GLN A 337 37.34 -19.88 4.60
C GLN A 337 36.38 -20.12 5.75
N VAL A 338 35.63 -19.09 6.14
CA VAL A 338 34.57 -19.16 7.14
C VAL A 338 33.32 -18.45 6.64
N GLN A 339 32.16 -18.98 6.99
CA GLN A 339 30.87 -18.41 6.61
C GLN A 339 30.08 -18.04 7.88
N VAL A 340 29.90 -16.74 8.11
CA VAL A 340 29.26 -16.22 9.33
C VAL A 340 28.26 -15.13 8.99
N GLY A 341 27.04 -15.18 9.54
CA GLY A 341 26.08 -14.07 9.42
C GLY A 341 25.74 -13.63 7.99
N GLY A 342 25.81 -14.55 7.03
CA GLY A 342 25.65 -14.25 5.59
C GLY A 342 26.89 -13.64 4.92
N PHE A 343 28.03 -13.56 5.61
CA PHE A 343 29.32 -13.17 5.06
C PHE A 343 30.19 -14.39 4.80
N THR A 344 30.99 -14.35 3.74
CA THR A 344 32.03 -15.36 3.47
C THR A 344 33.39 -14.68 3.44
N LEU A 345 34.28 -15.10 4.32
CA LEU A 345 35.66 -14.58 4.40
C LEU A 345 36.64 -15.70 4.06
N ARG A 346 37.61 -15.38 3.20
CA ARG A 346 38.63 -16.34 2.74
C ARG A 346 40.03 -15.86 3.12
N ALA A 347 40.85 -16.79 3.56
CA ALA A 347 42.25 -16.63 3.94
C ALA A 347 43.14 -17.42 2.99
N GLU A 348 43.99 -16.72 2.23
CA GLU A 348 44.89 -17.30 1.23
C GLU A 348 46.34 -16.95 1.57
N LEU A 349 47.24 -17.92 1.41
CA LEU A 349 48.68 -17.73 1.62
C LEU A 349 49.38 -17.52 0.29
N TRP A 350 50.26 -16.52 0.25
CA TRP A 350 51.07 -16.20 -0.91
C TRP A 350 52.52 -15.98 -0.50
N GLU A 351 53.46 -16.48 -1.28
CA GLU A 351 54.82 -15.95 -1.26
C GLU A 351 54.78 -14.51 -1.75
N ARG A 352 55.55 -13.61 -1.12
CA ARG A 352 55.50 -12.18 -1.42
C ARG A 352 55.76 -11.88 -2.91
N GLU A 353 56.66 -12.62 -3.53
CA GLU A 353 57.02 -12.46 -4.95
C GLU A 353 55.88 -12.85 -5.90
N GLN A 354 54.95 -13.68 -5.44
CA GLN A 354 53.82 -14.21 -6.21
C GLN A 354 52.49 -13.56 -5.82
N LEU A 355 52.51 -12.56 -4.93
CA LEU A 355 51.31 -11.91 -4.40
C LEU A 355 50.54 -11.19 -5.54
N PRO A 356 49.28 -11.58 -5.82
CA PRO A 356 48.51 -10.93 -6.87
C PRO A 356 48.16 -9.47 -6.51
N PRO A 357 47.82 -8.61 -7.48
CA PRO A 357 47.34 -7.26 -7.20
C PRO A 357 46.14 -7.26 -6.24
N ARG A 358 46.03 -6.22 -5.42
CA ARG A 358 44.91 -6.06 -4.49
C ARG A 358 43.63 -5.62 -5.20
N THR A 359 42.51 -6.10 -4.69
CA THR A 359 41.16 -5.62 -5.04
C THR A 359 40.56 -4.81 -3.89
N ALA A 360 39.42 -4.16 -4.12
CA ALA A 360 38.70 -3.41 -3.08
C ALA A 360 38.21 -4.29 -1.92
N ASP A 361 38.02 -5.59 -2.16
CA ASP A 361 37.43 -6.53 -1.20
C ASP A 361 38.48 -7.33 -0.42
N CYS A 362 39.78 -7.01 -0.57
CA CYS A 362 40.86 -7.74 0.09
C CYS A 362 41.93 -6.85 0.76
N GLU A 363 42.54 -7.41 1.81
CA GLU A 363 43.65 -6.82 2.57
C GLU A 363 44.75 -7.85 2.82
N ASP A 364 46.00 -7.39 2.84
CA ASP A 364 47.20 -8.24 2.92
C ASP A 364 47.95 -8.01 4.24
N PHE A 365 48.35 -9.09 4.90
CA PHE A 365 49.02 -9.05 6.20
C PHE A 365 50.31 -9.87 6.18
N ASP A 366 51.34 -9.42 6.89
CA ASP A 366 52.55 -10.22 7.10
C ASP A 366 52.20 -11.41 8.00
N LEU A 367 52.35 -12.63 7.48
CA LEU A 367 51.98 -13.84 8.21
C LEU A 367 52.77 -14.01 9.51
N ALA A 368 54.04 -13.60 9.53
CA ALA A 368 54.93 -13.79 10.68
C ALA A 368 54.59 -12.86 11.86
N GLU A 369 53.91 -11.75 11.60
CA GLU A 369 53.49 -10.79 12.62
C GLU A 369 52.14 -11.14 13.27
N LEU A 370 51.37 -12.08 12.70
CA LEU A 370 50.05 -12.47 13.20
C LEU A 370 50.13 -13.38 14.44
N LYS A 371 49.12 -13.27 15.31
CA LYS A 371 48.97 -14.09 16.53
C LYS A 371 47.74 -15.01 16.44
N PRO A 372 47.86 -16.22 15.86
CA PRO A 372 46.71 -17.12 15.73
C PRO A 372 46.19 -17.57 17.12
N PRO A 373 44.91 -17.99 17.22
CA PRO A 373 43.97 -18.21 16.12
C PRO A 373 43.39 -16.92 15.54
N LEU A 374 43.06 -16.93 14.24
CA LEU A 374 42.25 -15.87 13.67
C LEU A 374 40.78 -16.13 13.97
N VAL A 375 40.13 -15.17 14.62
CA VAL A 375 38.71 -15.27 14.99
C VAL A 375 37.94 -14.19 14.26
N VAL A 376 36.87 -14.61 13.59
CA VAL A 376 35.86 -13.71 13.04
C VAL A 376 34.76 -13.55 14.07
N ARG A 377 34.45 -12.31 14.46
CA ARG A 377 33.44 -11.98 15.46
C ARG A 377 32.70 -10.69 15.15
N THR A 378 31.58 -10.46 15.82
CA THR A 378 30.90 -9.15 15.82
C THR A 378 31.61 -8.15 16.73
N ARG A 379 31.25 -6.88 16.60
CA ARG A 379 31.78 -5.80 17.43
C ARG A 379 31.41 -6.00 18.91
N ARG A 380 32.34 -5.64 19.80
CA ARG A 380 32.15 -5.58 21.25
C ARG A 380 32.22 -4.13 21.70
N GLU A 381 31.56 -3.83 22.83
CA GLU A 381 31.67 -2.50 23.42
C GLU A 381 33.13 -2.19 23.76
N GLY A 382 33.58 -0.97 23.45
CA GLY A 382 34.96 -0.55 23.68
C GLY A 382 35.96 -0.97 22.59
N ASP A 383 35.58 -1.73 21.57
CA ASP A 383 36.47 -2.11 20.47
C ASP A 383 37.18 -0.89 19.84
N ARG A 384 38.50 -0.99 19.68
CA ARG A 384 39.36 0.02 19.04
C ARG A 384 40.28 -0.61 18.01
N LEU A 385 40.57 0.16 16.97
CA LEU A 385 41.49 -0.20 15.91
C LEU A 385 42.37 1.00 15.61
N ARG A 386 43.68 0.79 15.41
CA ARG A 386 44.58 1.79 14.87
C ARG A 386 44.58 1.66 13.34
N PRO A 387 44.02 2.61 12.58
CA PRO A 387 43.92 2.47 11.14
C PRO A 387 45.30 2.49 10.47
N PHE A 388 45.51 1.62 9.48
CA PHE A 388 46.71 1.65 8.64
C PHE A 388 46.91 3.03 8.01
N GLY A 389 48.12 3.58 8.10
CA GLY A 389 48.46 4.92 7.61
C GLY A 389 47.87 6.09 8.41
N GLY A 390 47.14 5.83 9.50
CA GLY A 390 46.55 6.85 10.38
C GLY A 390 47.37 7.11 11.65
N LYS A 391 47.07 8.23 12.33
CA LYS A 391 47.60 8.52 13.67
C LYS A 391 46.62 8.07 14.75
N GLY A 392 47.12 7.33 15.74
CA GLY A 392 46.39 6.94 16.95
C GLY A 392 45.32 5.86 16.74
N THR A 393 44.67 5.46 17.84
CA THR A 393 43.58 4.49 17.84
C THR A 393 42.22 5.17 17.67
N LYS A 394 41.32 4.59 16.88
CA LYS A 394 39.91 5.02 16.75
C LYS A 394 38.98 3.95 17.33
N LYS A 395 37.82 4.36 17.87
CA LYS A 395 36.77 3.41 18.25
C LYS A 395 36.16 2.81 16.99
N VAL A 396 35.81 1.53 17.03
CA VAL A 396 35.10 0.88 15.91
C VAL A 396 33.78 1.59 15.61
N LYS A 397 33.07 2.06 16.64
CA LYS A 397 31.86 2.89 16.49
C LYS A 397 32.10 4.09 15.56
N ASP A 398 33.20 4.81 15.75
CA ASP A 398 33.51 6.02 14.98
C ASP A 398 33.90 5.66 13.55
N LEU A 399 34.65 4.57 13.36
CA LEU A 399 34.99 4.05 12.02
C LEU A 399 33.74 3.66 11.22
N LEU A 400 32.76 3.01 11.85
CA LEU A 400 31.49 2.64 11.20
C LEU A 400 30.63 3.87 10.88
N ILE A 401 30.73 4.95 11.67
CA ILE A 401 30.09 6.23 11.38
C ILE A 401 30.78 6.90 10.18
N ASP A 402 32.11 6.98 10.18
CA ASP A 402 32.92 7.55 9.11
C ASP A 402 32.67 6.83 7.77
N ALA A 403 32.57 5.50 7.82
CA ALA A 403 32.25 4.65 6.66
C ALA A 403 30.75 4.59 6.31
N ARG A 404 29.90 5.38 6.97
CA ARG A 404 28.45 5.50 6.73
C ARG A 404 27.66 4.20 6.83
N ILE A 405 28.16 3.24 7.61
CA ILE A 405 27.49 1.96 7.82
C ILE A 405 26.15 2.19 8.55
N PRO A 406 25.02 1.67 8.05
CA PRO A 406 23.71 1.80 8.70
C PRO A 406 23.71 1.15 10.09
N VAL A 407 23.07 1.81 11.07
CA VAL A 407 23.06 1.35 12.47
C VAL A 407 22.61 -0.09 12.62
N GLN A 408 21.63 -0.53 11.83
CA GLN A 408 21.08 -1.88 11.89
C GLN A 408 22.08 -2.98 11.50
N VAL A 409 23.07 -2.65 10.66
CA VAL A 409 24.06 -3.61 10.17
C VAL A 409 25.28 -3.66 11.10
N ARG A 410 25.50 -2.61 11.91
CA ARG A 410 26.73 -2.45 12.71
C ARG A 410 26.96 -3.58 13.69
N ASP A 411 25.90 -4.17 14.23
CA ASP A 411 25.99 -5.23 15.24
C ASP A 411 26.27 -6.62 14.65
N VAL A 412 26.09 -6.80 13.34
CA VAL A 412 26.30 -8.09 12.67
C VAL A 412 27.49 -8.08 11.70
N LEU A 413 28.19 -6.95 11.55
CA LEU A 413 29.37 -6.87 10.69
C LEU A 413 30.49 -7.77 11.22
N PRO A 414 31.19 -8.52 10.33
CA PRO A 414 32.34 -9.30 10.72
C PRO A 414 33.55 -8.40 11.01
N LEU A 415 34.28 -8.73 12.05
CA LEU A 415 35.61 -8.21 12.36
C LEU A 415 36.56 -9.41 12.38
N VAL A 416 37.63 -9.36 11.60
CA VAL A 416 38.70 -10.36 11.66
C VAL A 416 39.71 -9.92 12.71
N CYS A 417 39.94 -10.78 13.70
CA CYS A 417 40.82 -10.52 14.83
C CYS A 417 41.86 -11.62 14.97
N ASP A 418 43.02 -11.27 15.52
CA ASP A 418 43.98 -12.21 16.10
C ASP A 418 43.91 -12.13 17.64
N GLU A 419 44.80 -12.80 18.36
CA GLU A 419 44.81 -12.77 19.84
C GLU A 419 45.04 -11.37 20.42
N GLU A 420 45.74 -10.49 19.71
CA GLU A 420 46.09 -9.17 20.21
C GLU A 420 45.09 -8.08 19.78
N GLY A 421 44.25 -8.32 18.76
CA GLY A 421 43.15 -7.42 18.44
C GLY A 421 42.63 -7.48 17.01
N ILE A 422 42.00 -6.38 16.58
CA ILE A 422 41.32 -6.31 15.29
C ILE A 422 42.35 -6.09 14.17
N LEU A 423 42.35 -6.99 13.18
CA LEU A 423 43.13 -6.87 11.95
C LEU A 423 42.36 -6.11 10.87
N TRP A 424 41.09 -6.47 10.68
CA TRP A 424 40.31 -5.98 9.55
C TRP A 424 38.81 -5.93 9.83
N ILE A 425 38.19 -4.84 9.37
CA ILE A 425 36.75 -4.70 9.27
C ILE A 425 36.41 -4.64 7.77
N PRO A 426 35.91 -5.74 7.16
CA PRO A 426 35.62 -5.81 5.74
C PRO A 426 34.74 -4.65 5.24
N GLY A 427 35.13 -4.04 4.12
CA GLY A 427 34.45 -2.88 3.53
C GLY A 427 34.59 -1.57 4.32
N VAL A 428 35.31 -1.56 5.45
CA VAL A 428 35.45 -0.39 6.32
C VAL A 428 36.91 0.04 6.45
N ARG A 429 37.77 -0.77 7.11
CA ARG A 429 39.16 -0.40 7.39
C ARG A 429 40.00 -1.57 7.88
N ARG A 430 41.29 -1.63 7.50
CA ARG A 430 42.31 -2.47 8.16
C ARG A 430 43.06 -1.73 9.28
N SER A 431 43.65 -2.49 10.19
CA SER A 431 44.58 -1.97 11.19
C SER A 431 46.00 -1.83 10.62
N ASP A 432 46.84 -1.10 11.35
CA ASP A 432 48.27 -1.00 11.09
C ASP A 432 49.08 -2.24 11.52
N ARG A 433 48.41 -3.21 12.16
CA ARG A 433 49.00 -4.50 12.55
C ARG A 433 49.34 -5.35 11.33
N ALA A 434 50.37 -6.19 11.48
CA ALA A 434 50.86 -7.11 10.46
C ALA A 434 51.03 -6.41 9.10
N ALA A 435 51.73 -5.27 9.12
CA ALA A 435 52.02 -4.50 7.92
C ALA A 435 53.11 -5.21 7.11
N LEU A 436 52.99 -5.21 5.78
CA LEU A 436 54.07 -5.73 4.94
C LEU A 436 55.30 -4.83 5.10
N SER A 437 56.47 -5.45 5.30
CA SER A 437 57.78 -4.81 5.38
C SER A 437 58.72 -5.47 4.38
N ASP A 438 59.90 -4.93 4.10
CA ASP A 438 60.88 -5.57 3.20
C ASP A 438 61.36 -6.96 3.66
N ALA A 439 61.15 -7.30 4.94
CA ALA A 439 61.46 -8.61 5.49
C ALA A 439 60.33 -9.66 5.28
N THR A 440 59.13 -9.25 4.86
CA THR A 440 57.99 -10.17 4.70
C THR A 440 58.27 -11.21 3.63
N GLN A 441 58.20 -12.49 4.00
CA GLN A 441 58.36 -13.63 3.07
C GLN A 441 57.00 -14.22 2.66
N MET A 442 56.11 -14.43 3.64
CA MET A 442 54.78 -15.01 3.44
C MET A 442 53.70 -13.99 3.79
N VAL A 443 52.71 -13.87 2.92
CA VAL A 443 51.60 -12.93 3.02
C VAL A 443 50.30 -13.70 3.21
N LEU A 444 49.52 -13.29 4.22
CA LEU A 444 48.12 -13.68 4.36
C LEU A 444 47.23 -12.66 3.66
N ARG A 445 46.51 -13.10 2.62
CA ARG A 445 45.44 -12.31 2.01
C ARG A 445 44.09 -12.70 2.61
N LEU A 446 43.40 -11.71 3.18
CA LEU A 446 42.01 -11.85 3.61
C LEU A 446 41.08 -11.21 2.58
N THR A 447 40.08 -11.96 2.12
CA THR A 447 39.12 -11.50 1.09
C THR A 447 37.69 -11.68 1.55
N ASN A 448 36.84 -10.66 1.30
CA ASN A 448 35.40 -10.74 1.50
C ASN A 448 34.71 -11.18 0.20
N VAL A 449 34.23 -12.42 0.19
CA VAL A 449 33.66 -13.08 -1.01
C VAL A 449 32.15 -12.85 -1.13
N SER A 450 31.54 -12.23 -0.11
CA SER A 450 30.10 -11.99 -0.04
C SER A 450 29.62 -11.21 -1.26
N HIS A 451 28.76 -11.82 -2.09
CA HIS A 451 28.17 -11.14 -3.24
C HIS A 451 27.32 -9.96 -2.77
N SER A 452 27.56 -8.81 -3.39
CA SER A 452 26.94 -7.52 -3.07
C SER A 452 25.45 -7.46 -3.38
#